data_AF-A0A1I8C4A3-F1
#
_entry.id   AF-A0A1I8C4A3-F1
#
_cell.length_a   1.000
_cell.length_b   1.000
_cell.length_c   1.000
_cell.angle_alpha   90.00
_cell.angle_beta   90.00
_cell.angle_gamma   90.00
#
_symmetry.space_group_name_H-M   'P 1'
#
loop_
_entity.id
_entity.type
_entity.pdbx_description
1 polymer ?
#
loop_
_entity_poly.entity_id
_entity_poly.type
_entity_poly.pdbx_seq_one_letter_code
_entity_poly.pdbx_strand_id
1 'polypeptide(L)'
;MGNDTNNPTEFDEANAWKAHVTPIQITTALTFTIGCVHFACGIFRLKFISTYLSDALIKGLTTGAAVHVMVSQIDDILGIEIGRISGIGMILFKMIEIVKKISFVNYVTLGASVITYGFLYVGETYINPLMEKLFKKKIPIPYEMIVMLAFTVVSSIVGFEDKFKVEVVGEVPSGIPVPEVPVFQIVPDLITNAVSIAMVIMALHLSMTKMLADMLKYEVDAGQELYAISFTSVLSSFFPVYPNSIALGRTFVLVNSGGKTMMTNLFSSILMLLVIFFIGPLLYSLPMCILSSIIAFALRPMFRNLLLLPDIYKVSKYDASIFGVAFLGTLATDIVTGFLMSVGFALFTGKNPL
;
A
#
# COMPACT_ATOMS: atom_id res chain seq x y z
N MET A 1 33.46 -28.23 40.01
CA MET A 1 33.46 -29.50 39.25
C MET A 1 32.15 -30.19 39.57
N GLY A 2 31.06 -30.06 38.81
CA GLY A 2 30.86 -29.74 37.41
C GLY A 2 29.89 -30.79 36.89
N ASN A 3 28.61 -30.43 36.73
CA ASN A 3 27.68 -31.02 35.75
C ASN A 3 26.34 -30.26 35.77
N ASP A 4 26.33 -29.02 35.28
CA ASP A 4 25.09 -28.43 34.79
C ASP A 4 24.89 -28.99 33.38
N THR A 5 24.08 -30.04 33.31
CA THR A 5 23.58 -30.58 32.06
C THR A 5 22.73 -29.51 31.38
N ASN A 6 23.34 -28.84 30.41
CA ASN A 6 22.66 -28.22 29.28
C ASN A 6 21.52 -29.14 28.85
N ASN A 7 20.29 -28.65 28.94
CA ASN A 7 19.11 -29.28 28.36
C ASN A 7 18.80 -28.48 27.08
N PRO A 8 19.31 -28.87 25.90
CA PRO A 8 19.01 -28.18 24.66
C PRO A 8 17.82 -28.89 24.05
N THR A 9 16.59 -28.42 24.34
CA THR A 9 15.34 -28.60 23.58
C THR A 9 14.12 -28.53 24.53
N GLU A 10 13.80 -27.34 25.03
CA GLU A 10 12.38 -26.98 25.04
C GLU A 10 12.08 -26.56 23.59
N PHE A 11 11.64 -27.52 22.77
CA PHE A 11 10.83 -27.16 21.62
C PHE A 11 9.65 -26.37 22.20
N ASP A 12 9.49 -25.13 21.74
CA ASP A 12 8.48 -24.19 22.18
C ASP A 12 7.07 -24.67 21.75
N GLU A 13 6.60 -25.79 22.32
CA GLU A 13 5.32 -26.44 22.00
C GLU A 13 4.14 -25.48 22.18
N ALA A 14 4.26 -24.54 23.13
CA ALA A 14 3.28 -23.47 23.36
C ALA A 14 3.05 -22.58 22.13
N ASN A 15 4.02 -22.49 21.23
CA ASN A 15 3.98 -21.68 20.01
C ASN A 15 3.87 -22.50 18.72
N ALA A 16 3.76 -23.84 18.80
CA ALA A 16 3.68 -24.71 17.62
C ALA A 16 2.48 -24.37 16.72
N TRP A 17 1.37 -23.90 17.29
CA TRP A 17 0.18 -23.46 16.54
C TRP A 17 0.47 -22.27 15.60
N LYS A 18 1.49 -21.44 15.89
CA LYS A 18 1.89 -20.30 15.05
C LYS A 18 2.40 -20.75 13.69
N ALA A 19 2.98 -21.94 13.60
CA ALA A 19 3.45 -22.51 12.34
C ALA A 19 2.31 -22.86 11.36
N HIS A 20 1.06 -22.90 11.83
CA HIS A 20 -0.12 -23.23 11.03
C HIS A 20 -0.95 -22.00 10.65
N VAL A 21 -0.57 -20.80 11.12
CA VAL A 21 -1.28 -19.57 10.81
C VAL A 21 -0.90 -19.12 9.40
N THR A 22 -1.90 -18.98 8.53
CA THR A 22 -1.67 -18.53 7.15
C THR A 22 -1.41 -17.03 7.09
N PRO A 23 -0.68 -16.51 6.10
CA PRO A 23 -0.48 -15.06 5.93
C PRO A 23 -1.78 -14.27 5.89
N ILE A 24 -2.83 -14.85 5.29
CA ILE A 24 -4.17 -14.26 5.22
C ILE A 24 -4.79 -14.12 6.62
N GLN A 25 -4.65 -15.13 7.48
CA GLN A 25 -5.13 -15.05 8.87
C GLN A 25 -4.37 -14.02 9.70
N ILE A 26 -3.07 -13.83 9.44
CA ILE A 26 -2.29 -12.77 10.08
C ILE A 26 -2.85 -11.40 9.66
N THR A 27 -3.12 -11.21 8.38
CA THR A 27 -3.59 -9.91 7.86
C THR A 27 -5.02 -9.58 8.30
N THR A 28 -5.89 -10.58 8.42
CA THR A 28 -7.25 -10.38 8.96
C THR A 28 -7.23 -10.05 10.44
N ALA A 29 -6.44 -10.77 11.24
CA ALA A 29 -6.24 -10.46 12.67
C ALA A 29 -5.61 -9.07 12.87
N LEU A 30 -4.66 -8.69 12.02
CA LEU A 30 -4.07 -7.35 12.02
C LEU A 30 -5.12 -6.28 11.71
N THR A 31 -5.96 -6.50 10.69
CA THR A 31 -7.05 -5.58 10.29
C THR A 31 -8.07 -5.40 11.42
N PHE A 32 -8.46 -6.49 12.08
CA PHE A 32 -9.32 -6.45 13.27
C PHE A 32 -8.70 -5.58 14.37
N THR A 33 -7.43 -5.84 14.69
CA THR A 33 -6.70 -5.15 15.75
C THR A 33 -6.57 -3.65 15.46
N ILE A 34 -6.27 -3.28 14.21
CA ILE A 34 -6.25 -1.87 13.75
C ILE A 34 -7.60 -1.21 13.95
N GLY A 35 -8.70 -1.89 13.59
CA GLY A 35 -10.05 -1.39 13.80
C GLY A 35 -10.38 -1.16 15.29
N CYS A 36 -9.96 -2.07 16.16
CA CYS A 36 -10.08 -1.89 17.61
C CYS A 36 -9.27 -0.69 18.14
N VAL A 37 -8.04 -0.49 17.63
CA VAL A 37 -7.21 0.67 17.98
C VAL A 37 -7.88 1.97 17.54
N HIS A 38 -8.38 2.05 16.29
CA HIS A 38 -9.12 3.22 15.83
C HIS A 38 -10.38 3.48 16.66
N PHE A 39 -11.08 2.41 17.05
CA PHE A 39 -12.29 2.53 17.86
C PHE A 39 -11.96 3.11 19.25
N ALA A 40 -10.89 2.60 19.88
CA ALA A 40 -10.37 3.14 21.13
C ALA A 40 -9.96 4.62 20.96
N CYS A 41 -9.25 4.97 19.88
CA CYS A 41 -8.91 6.36 19.56
C CYS A 41 -10.16 7.26 19.42
N GLY A 42 -11.24 6.74 18.83
CA GLY A 42 -12.54 7.42 18.73
C GLY A 42 -13.17 7.69 20.09
N ILE A 43 -13.23 6.67 20.96
CA ILE A 43 -13.77 6.77 22.33
C ILE A 43 -12.98 7.79 23.16
N PHE A 44 -11.65 7.66 23.17
CA PHE A 44 -10.76 8.57 23.92
C PHE A 44 -10.62 9.94 23.26
N ARG A 45 -11.32 10.20 22.15
CA ARG A 45 -11.29 11.46 21.40
C ARG A 45 -9.87 11.88 21.02
N LEU A 46 -9.02 10.91 20.66
CA LEU A 46 -7.62 11.10 20.27
C LEU A 46 -7.45 11.72 18.87
N LYS A 47 -8.48 12.41 18.36
CA LYS A 47 -8.43 13.15 17.09
C LYS A 47 -7.30 14.19 17.06
N PHE A 48 -6.88 14.68 18.22
CA PHE A 48 -5.75 15.60 18.33
C PHE A 48 -4.44 14.99 17.83
N ILE A 49 -4.26 13.66 17.87
CA ILE A 49 -3.01 13.04 17.43
C ILE A 49 -2.79 13.26 15.92
N SER A 50 -3.87 13.36 15.14
CA SER A 50 -3.77 13.74 13.73
C SER A 50 -3.16 15.13 13.52
N THR A 51 -3.30 16.03 14.50
CA THR A 51 -2.69 17.38 14.47
C THR A 51 -1.19 17.35 14.77
N TYR A 52 -0.70 16.33 15.47
CA TYR A 52 0.73 16.15 15.75
C TYR A 52 1.49 15.46 14.60
N LEU A 53 0.78 14.83 13.67
CA LEU A 53 1.35 14.22 12.48
C LEU A 53 1.39 15.26 11.35
N SER A 54 2.52 15.95 11.23
CA SER A 54 2.70 16.98 10.21
C SER A 54 2.62 16.41 8.79
N ASP A 55 2.15 17.21 7.84
CA ASP A 55 2.14 16.83 6.42
C ASP A 55 3.53 16.43 5.93
N ALA A 56 4.59 17.02 6.49
CA ALA A 56 5.96 16.69 6.18
C ALA A 56 6.35 15.27 6.66
N LEU A 57 5.90 14.86 7.85
CA LEU A 57 6.08 13.49 8.35
C LEU A 57 5.41 12.48 7.42
N ILE A 58 4.14 12.71 7.08
CA ILE A 58 3.37 11.81 6.21
C ILE A 58 4.02 11.71 4.83
N LYS A 59 4.41 12.85 4.23
CA LYS A 59 5.11 12.86 2.93
C LYS A 59 6.44 12.10 3.01
N GLY A 60 7.24 12.30 4.05
CA GLY A 60 8.52 11.58 4.23
C GLY A 60 8.33 10.07 4.38
N LEU A 61 7.37 9.64 5.22
CA LEU A 61 7.03 8.24 5.44
C LEU A 61 6.52 7.56 4.17
N THR A 62 5.57 8.19 3.47
CA THR A 62 5.00 7.64 2.23
C THR A 62 6.03 7.56 1.11
N THR A 63 6.96 8.52 1.00
CA THR A 63 8.07 8.42 0.03
C THR A 63 9.05 7.31 0.39
N GLY A 64 9.37 7.11 1.68
CA GLY A 64 10.19 5.97 2.11
C GLY A 64 9.51 4.63 1.80
N ALA A 65 8.21 4.52 2.10
CA ALA A 65 7.41 3.34 1.77
C ALA A 65 7.35 3.09 0.26
N ALA A 66 7.25 4.14 -0.56
CA ALA A 66 7.29 4.03 -2.02
C ALA A 66 8.62 3.44 -2.52
N VAL A 67 9.76 3.74 -1.88
CA VAL A 67 11.04 3.09 -2.21
C VAL A 67 10.99 1.59 -1.89
N HIS A 68 10.50 1.21 -0.71
CA HIS A 68 10.34 -0.21 -0.33
C HIS A 68 9.47 -0.98 -1.34
N VAL A 69 8.33 -0.41 -1.72
CA VAL A 69 7.42 -1.01 -2.70
C VAL A 69 8.11 -1.10 -4.05
N MET A 70 8.73 -0.01 -4.53
CA MET A 70 9.42 0.02 -5.83
C MET A 70 10.51 -1.04 -5.91
N VAL A 71 11.37 -1.15 -4.89
CA VAL A 71 12.43 -2.17 -4.82
C VAL A 71 11.84 -3.58 -4.83
N SER A 72 10.65 -3.75 -4.23
CA SER A 72 9.92 -5.02 -4.22
C SER A 72 9.21 -5.35 -5.53
N GLN A 73 9.13 -4.41 -6.48
CA GLN A 73 8.58 -4.66 -7.82
C GLN A 73 9.68 -4.96 -8.86
N ILE A 74 10.96 -4.71 -8.55
CA ILE A 74 12.04 -4.82 -9.52
C ILE A 74 12.25 -6.27 -9.96
N ASP A 75 12.11 -7.23 -9.05
CA ASP A 75 12.19 -8.67 -9.32
C ASP A 75 11.17 -9.08 -10.40
N ASP A 76 9.90 -8.72 -10.23
CA ASP A 76 8.85 -9.04 -11.20
C ASP A 76 9.06 -8.32 -12.54
N ILE A 77 9.49 -7.05 -12.52
CA ILE A 77 9.77 -6.26 -13.74
C ILE A 77 10.91 -6.88 -14.54
N LEU A 78 11.94 -7.39 -13.87
CA LEU A 78 13.08 -8.06 -14.47
C LEU A 78 12.81 -9.55 -14.77
N GLY A 79 11.78 -10.14 -14.17
CA GLY A 79 11.49 -11.57 -14.23
C GLY A 79 12.56 -12.43 -13.56
N ILE A 80 13.08 -11.98 -12.40
CA ILE A 80 14.08 -12.71 -11.63
C ILE A 80 13.52 -13.11 -10.26
N GLU A 81 13.76 -14.36 -9.85
CA GLU A 81 13.34 -14.82 -8.53
C GLU A 81 14.35 -14.39 -7.46
N ILE A 82 13.88 -13.65 -6.46
CA ILE A 82 14.69 -13.19 -5.32
C ILE A 82 14.09 -13.73 -4.03
N GLY A 83 14.94 -14.21 -3.13
CA GLY A 83 14.50 -14.71 -1.84
C GLY A 83 13.90 -13.61 -0.98
N ARG A 84 13.11 -13.99 0.02
CA ARG A 84 12.63 -13.04 1.03
C ARG A 84 13.81 -12.58 1.89
N ILE A 85 14.04 -11.27 1.92
CA ILE A 85 15.03 -10.62 2.78
C ILE A 85 14.30 -9.75 3.79
N SER A 86 14.61 -9.93 5.07
CA SER A 86 14.05 -9.16 6.17
C SER A 86 15.15 -8.58 7.05
N GLY A 87 14.88 -7.44 7.67
CA GLY A 87 15.78 -6.81 8.65
C GLY A 87 16.27 -5.43 8.23
N ILE A 88 17.12 -4.85 9.07
CA ILE A 88 17.70 -3.52 8.84
C ILE A 88 18.55 -3.55 7.57
N GLY A 89 18.37 -2.57 6.69
CA GLY A 89 19.05 -2.51 5.40
C GLY A 89 18.51 -3.47 4.35
N MET A 90 17.32 -4.05 4.53
CA MET A 90 16.71 -5.00 3.57
C MET A 90 16.69 -4.49 2.12
N ILE A 91 16.46 -3.19 1.91
CA ILE A 91 16.51 -2.58 0.58
C ILE A 91 17.89 -2.74 -0.05
N LEU A 92 18.96 -2.42 0.70
CA LEU A 92 20.33 -2.51 0.19
C LEU A 92 20.70 -3.95 -0.14
N PHE A 93 20.36 -4.89 0.73
CA PHE A 93 20.60 -6.31 0.49
C PHE A 93 19.82 -6.82 -0.73
N LYS A 94 18.54 -6.47 -0.86
CA LYS A 94 17.73 -6.83 -2.04
C LYS A 94 18.30 -6.24 -3.32
N MET A 95 18.73 -4.98 -3.31
CA MET A 95 19.38 -4.35 -4.46
C MET A 95 20.70 -5.04 -4.84
N ILE A 96 21.51 -5.46 -3.87
CA ILE A 96 22.73 -6.22 -4.13
C ILE A 96 22.41 -7.58 -4.77
N GLU A 97 21.36 -8.27 -4.31
CA GLU A 97 20.91 -9.53 -4.91
C GLU A 97 20.37 -9.35 -6.33
N ILE A 98 19.60 -8.30 -6.58
CA ILE A 98 19.13 -7.92 -7.93
C ILE A 98 20.34 -7.77 -8.87
N VAL A 99 21.36 -7.00 -8.45
CA VAL A 99 22.56 -6.77 -9.26
C VAL A 99 23.32 -8.08 -9.51
N LYS A 100 23.42 -8.97 -8.52
CA LYS A 100 24.06 -10.28 -8.68
C LYS A 100 23.31 -11.19 -9.65
N LYS A 101 21.98 -11.11 -9.69
CA LYS A 101 21.13 -11.94 -10.56
C LYS A 101 20.77 -11.27 -11.89
N ILE A 102 21.35 -10.13 -12.21
CA ILE A 102 21.01 -9.37 -13.43
C ILE A 102 21.25 -10.15 -14.72
N SER A 103 22.14 -11.15 -14.72
CA SER A 103 22.37 -12.03 -15.88
C SER A 103 21.24 -13.02 -16.13
N PHE A 104 20.33 -13.23 -15.17
CA PHE A 104 19.20 -14.15 -15.28
C PHE A 104 17.88 -13.45 -15.67
N VAL A 105 17.96 -12.18 -16.10
CA VAL A 105 16.79 -11.39 -16.52
C VAL A 105 16.03 -12.08 -17.64
N ASN A 106 14.71 -12.13 -17.50
CA ASN A 106 13.82 -12.57 -18.57
C ASN A 106 13.52 -11.40 -19.50
N TYR A 107 14.10 -11.42 -20.70
CA TYR A 107 13.94 -10.33 -21.68
C TYR A 107 12.49 -10.11 -22.13
N VAL A 108 11.65 -11.17 -22.13
CA VAL A 108 10.23 -11.03 -22.49
C VAL A 108 9.49 -10.27 -21.39
N THR A 109 9.74 -10.63 -20.14
CA THR A 109 9.19 -9.94 -18.96
C THR A 109 9.62 -8.47 -18.92
N LEU A 110 10.90 -8.20 -19.16
CA LEU A 110 11.42 -6.84 -19.20
C LEU A 110 10.81 -6.04 -20.36
N GLY A 111 10.72 -6.62 -21.55
CA GLY A 111 10.10 -5.99 -22.71
C GLY A 111 8.63 -5.63 -22.46
N ALA A 112 7.86 -6.56 -21.91
CA ALA A 112 6.45 -6.33 -21.55
C ALA A 112 6.31 -5.21 -20.50
N SER A 113 7.20 -5.17 -19.51
CA SER A 113 7.22 -4.12 -18.48
C SER A 113 7.51 -2.74 -19.05
N VAL A 114 8.53 -2.63 -19.93
CA VAL A 114 8.89 -1.37 -20.59
C VAL A 114 7.76 -0.88 -21.49
N ILE A 115 7.13 -1.77 -22.25
CA ILE A 115 5.97 -1.44 -23.09
C ILE A 115 4.81 -0.95 -22.24
N THR A 116 4.52 -1.64 -21.13
CA THR A 116 3.43 -1.27 -20.21
C THR A 116 3.68 0.11 -19.61
N TYR A 117 4.87 0.34 -19.05
CA TYR A 117 5.22 1.63 -18.48
C TYR A 117 5.18 2.76 -19.52
N GLY A 118 5.69 2.51 -20.72
CA GLY A 118 5.63 3.44 -21.85
C GLY A 118 4.21 3.77 -22.28
N PHE A 119 3.34 2.76 -22.38
CA PHE A 119 1.92 2.95 -22.71
C PHE A 119 1.20 3.80 -21.66
N LEU A 120 1.39 3.51 -20.36
CA LEU A 120 0.82 4.30 -19.27
C LEU A 120 1.33 5.74 -19.31
N TYR A 121 2.64 5.93 -19.51
CA TYR A 121 3.24 7.26 -19.60
C TYR A 121 2.70 8.07 -20.77
N VAL A 122 2.60 7.45 -21.96
CA VAL A 122 2.07 8.11 -23.15
C VAL A 122 0.58 8.44 -22.99
N GLY A 123 -0.18 7.50 -22.43
CA GLY A 123 -1.60 7.66 -22.13
C GLY A 123 -1.87 8.88 -21.26
N GLU A 124 -1.22 8.94 -20.10
CA GLU A 124 -1.46 10.02 -19.15
C GLU A 124 -0.87 11.37 -19.60
N THR A 125 0.33 11.36 -20.20
CA THR A 125 1.07 12.60 -20.48
C THR A 125 0.66 13.26 -21.79
N TYR A 126 0.32 12.48 -22.83
CA TYR A 126 0.03 13.00 -24.17
C TYR A 126 -1.41 12.76 -24.61
N ILE A 127 -1.96 11.56 -24.38
CA ILE A 127 -3.31 11.22 -24.87
C ILE A 127 -4.37 11.94 -24.05
N ASN A 128 -4.31 11.91 -22.71
CA ASN A 128 -5.26 12.64 -21.86
C ASN A 128 -5.41 14.12 -22.23
N PRO A 129 -4.33 14.93 -22.27
CA PRO A 129 -4.47 16.35 -22.62
C PRO A 129 -4.93 16.58 -24.06
N LEU A 130 -4.61 15.68 -24.99
CA LEU A 130 -5.13 15.73 -26.36
C LEU A 130 -6.64 15.48 -26.40
N MET A 131 -7.10 14.45 -25.68
CA MET A 131 -8.52 14.09 -25.57
C MET A 131 -9.32 15.17 -24.85
N GLU A 132 -8.76 15.78 -23.79
CA GLU A 132 -9.38 16.91 -23.11
C GLU A 132 -9.56 18.11 -24.05
N LYS A 133 -8.56 18.41 -24.89
CA LYS A 133 -8.66 19.48 -25.89
C LYS A 133 -9.70 19.17 -26.97
N LEU A 134 -9.75 17.92 -27.43
CA LEU A 134 -10.63 17.51 -28.54
C LEU A 134 -12.10 17.44 -28.10
N PHE A 135 -12.38 16.82 -26.95
CA PHE A 135 -13.74 16.59 -26.46
C PHE A 135 -14.24 17.65 -25.48
N LYS A 136 -13.40 18.63 -25.11
CA LYS A 136 -13.70 19.71 -24.13
C LYS A 136 -14.24 19.19 -22.79
N LYS A 137 -13.95 17.93 -22.46
CA LYS A 137 -14.40 17.25 -21.25
C LYS A 137 -13.25 16.44 -20.68
N LYS A 138 -13.09 16.49 -19.36
CA LYS A 138 -12.17 15.61 -18.64
C LYS A 138 -12.79 14.23 -18.52
N ILE A 139 -12.37 13.32 -19.39
CA ILE A 139 -12.78 11.92 -19.35
C ILE A 139 -11.57 11.13 -18.87
N PRO A 140 -11.57 10.56 -17.64
CA PRO A 140 -10.48 9.70 -17.20
C PRO A 140 -10.51 8.40 -18.00
N ILE A 141 -9.43 8.10 -18.70
CA ILE A 141 -9.27 6.86 -19.47
C ILE A 141 -8.56 5.84 -18.58
N PRO A 142 -9.11 4.62 -18.39
CA PRO A 142 -8.52 3.60 -17.52
C PRO A 142 -7.41 2.82 -18.25
N TYR A 143 -6.25 3.45 -18.46
CA TYR A 143 -5.13 2.85 -19.18
C TYR A 143 -4.63 1.55 -18.53
N GLU A 144 -4.68 1.47 -17.21
CA GLU A 144 -4.28 0.29 -16.42
C GLU A 144 -5.15 -0.92 -16.77
N MET A 145 -6.46 -0.72 -16.88
CA MET A 145 -7.38 -1.81 -17.27
C MET A 145 -7.15 -2.25 -18.72
N ILE A 146 -6.93 -1.28 -19.63
CA ILE A 146 -6.72 -1.57 -21.05
C ILE A 146 -5.45 -2.41 -21.24
N VAL A 147 -4.33 -2.00 -20.65
CA VAL A 147 -3.06 -2.71 -20.80
C VAL A 147 -3.11 -4.08 -20.13
N MET A 148 -3.73 -4.18 -18.96
CA MET A 148 -3.92 -5.46 -18.25
C MET A 148 -4.72 -6.46 -19.10
N LEU A 149 -5.87 -6.05 -19.65
CA LEU A 149 -6.69 -6.92 -20.49
C LEU A 149 -5.98 -7.29 -21.80
N ALA A 150 -5.30 -6.34 -22.43
CA ALA A 150 -4.56 -6.59 -23.66
C ALA A 150 -3.44 -7.62 -23.45
N PHE A 151 -2.62 -7.46 -22.41
CA PHE A 151 -1.56 -8.43 -22.11
C PHE A 151 -2.08 -9.77 -21.62
N THR A 152 -3.23 -9.81 -20.95
CA THR A 152 -3.88 -11.08 -20.58
C THR A 152 -4.25 -11.88 -21.83
N VAL A 153 -4.86 -11.24 -22.84
CA VAL A 153 -5.22 -11.87 -24.12
C VAL A 153 -3.98 -12.27 -24.91
N VAL A 154 -2.96 -11.42 -24.97
CA VAL A 154 -1.71 -11.74 -25.67
C VAL A 154 -0.99 -12.91 -24.98
N SER A 155 -0.94 -12.91 -23.65
CA SER A 155 -0.31 -13.95 -22.85
C SER A 155 -0.99 -15.31 -23.05
N SER A 156 -2.32 -15.35 -23.11
CA SER A 156 -3.06 -16.59 -23.34
C SER A 156 -2.90 -17.16 -24.75
N ILE A 157 -2.78 -16.30 -25.77
CA ILE A 157 -2.56 -16.73 -27.16
C ILE A 157 -1.12 -17.19 -27.38
N VAL A 158 -0.15 -16.43 -26.87
CA VAL A 158 1.27 -16.69 -27.10
C VAL A 158 1.79 -17.81 -26.20
N GLY A 159 1.23 -17.95 -24.99
CA GLY A 159 1.68 -18.88 -23.96
C GLY A 159 2.93 -18.37 -23.24
N PHE A 160 2.84 -17.21 -22.58
CA PHE A 160 3.99 -16.57 -21.92
C PHE A 160 4.56 -17.43 -20.77
N GLU A 161 3.68 -18.07 -20.00
CA GLU A 161 4.04 -18.99 -18.94
C GLU A 161 4.83 -20.20 -19.49
N ASP A 162 4.23 -20.95 -20.40
CA ASP A 162 4.81 -22.21 -20.91
C ASP A 162 6.09 -22.00 -21.74
N LYS A 163 6.10 -21.00 -22.63
CA LYS A 163 7.21 -20.83 -23.60
C LYS A 163 8.33 -19.97 -23.06
N PHE A 164 8.00 -18.94 -22.29
CA PHE A 164 8.95 -17.92 -21.87
C PHE A 164 9.18 -17.93 -20.36
N LYS A 165 8.53 -18.81 -19.60
CA LYS A 165 8.64 -18.91 -18.13
C LYS A 165 8.41 -17.55 -17.46
N VAL A 166 7.44 -16.81 -17.97
CA VAL A 166 7.01 -15.55 -17.35
C VAL A 166 6.07 -15.89 -16.21
N GLU A 167 6.33 -15.31 -15.03
CA GLU A 167 5.44 -15.48 -13.87
C GLU A 167 4.08 -14.84 -14.13
N VAL A 168 3.01 -15.60 -13.88
CA VAL A 168 1.62 -15.18 -14.06
C VAL A 168 0.87 -15.22 -12.73
N VAL A 169 -0.27 -14.56 -12.67
CA VAL A 169 -1.12 -14.50 -11.46
C VAL A 169 -1.57 -15.89 -11.02
N GLY A 170 -1.88 -16.78 -11.96
CA GLY A 170 -2.37 -18.13 -11.66
C GLY A 170 -3.83 -18.17 -11.21
N GLU A 171 -4.20 -19.22 -10.48
CA GLU A 171 -5.61 -19.44 -10.10
C GLU A 171 -6.11 -18.38 -9.12
N VAL A 172 -7.14 -17.63 -9.53
CA VAL A 172 -7.85 -16.69 -8.68
C VAL A 172 -9.09 -17.39 -8.09
N PRO A 173 -9.19 -17.53 -6.76
CA PRO A 173 -10.33 -18.20 -6.14
C PRO A 173 -11.63 -17.47 -6.52
N SER A 174 -12.56 -18.22 -7.11
CA SER A 174 -13.84 -17.68 -7.56
C SER A 174 -14.90 -17.80 -6.47
N GLY A 175 -15.68 -16.74 -6.26
CA GLY A 175 -16.78 -16.70 -5.31
C GLY A 175 -16.56 -15.71 -4.17
N ILE A 176 -17.57 -15.59 -3.32
CA ILE A 176 -17.50 -14.76 -2.12
C ILE A 176 -16.83 -15.60 -1.02
N PRO A 177 -15.73 -15.14 -0.41
CA PRO A 177 -15.11 -15.87 0.68
C PRO A 177 -16.07 -16.00 1.85
N VAL A 178 -16.08 -17.18 2.48
CA VAL A 178 -16.88 -17.43 3.67
C VAL A 178 -16.36 -16.56 4.83
N PRO A 179 -17.27 -15.96 5.63
CA PRO A 179 -16.84 -15.22 6.81
C PRO A 179 -16.14 -16.14 7.82
N GLU A 180 -14.94 -15.76 8.24
CA GLU A 180 -14.14 -16.45 9.26
C GLU A 180 -13.83 -15.49 10.42
N VAL A 181 -13.79 -16.02 11.64
CA VAL A 181 -13.44 -15.21 12.81
C VAL A 181 -11.91 -15.00 12.83
N PRO A 182 -11.42 -13.75 13.00
CA PRO A 182 -9.99 -13.50 13.12
C PRO A 182 -9.36 -14.31 14.26
N VAL A 183 -8.15 -14.83 14.05
CA VAL A 183 -7.44 -15.64 15.04
C VAL A 183 -6.99 -14.77 16.21
N PHE A 184 -7.78 -14.67 17.27
CA PHE A 184 -7.49 -13.79 18.40
C PHE A 184 -6.18 -14.12 19.14
N GLN A 185 -5.71 -15.36 19.05
CA GLN A 185 -4.50 -15.81 19.73
C GLN A 185 -3.23 -15.09 19.26
N ILE A 186 -3.19 -14.60 18.01
CA ILE A 186 -2.03 -13.87 17.47
C ILE A 186 -2.08 -12.37 17.72
N VAL A 187 -3.23 -11.86 18.17
CA VAL A 187 -3.44 -10.42 18.40
C VAL A 187 -2.35 -9.81 19.30
N PRO A 188 -1.96 -10.41 20.45
CA PRO A 188 -0.92 -9.85 21.31
C PRO A 188 0.41 -9.60 20.60
N ASP A 189 0.81 -10.49 19.68
CA ASP A 189 2.05 -10.35 18.90
C ASP A 189 1.96 -9.23 17.85
N LEU A 190 0.73 -8.86 17.44
CA LEU A 190 0.47 -7.87 16.41
C LEU A 190 0.22 -6.46 16.96
N ILE A 191 0.00 -6.28 18.27
CA ILE A 191 -0.42 -4.99 18.85
C ILE A 191 0.52 -3.85 18.46
N THR A 192 1.83 -4.02 18.58
CA THR A 192 2.82 -2.97 18.28
C THR A 192 2.77 -2.51 16.82
N ASN A 193 2.64 -3.47 15.90
CA ASN A 193 2.51 -3.20 14.47
C ASN A 193 1.14 -2.58 14.15
N ALA A 194 0.08 -3.10 14.77
CA ALA A 194 -1.28 -2.62 14.60
C ALA A 194 -1.42 -1.16 15.05
N VAL A 195 -0.85 -0.78 16.19
CA VAL A 195 -0.87 0.61 16.67
C VAL A 195 -0.17 1.52 15.68
N SER A 196 1.04 1.17 15.23
CA SER A 196 1.81 1.99 14.29
C SER A 196 1.08 2.17 12.95
N ILE A 197 0.55 1.08 12.38
CA ILE A 197 -0.21 1.12 11.13
C ILE A 197 -1.51 1.91 11.32
N ALA A 198 -2.22 1.72 12.45
CA ALA A 198 -3.43 2.46 12.76
C ALA A 198 -3.17 3.98 12.82
N MET A 199 -2.07 4.41 13.44
CA MET A 199 -1.70 5.83 13.48
C MET A 199 -1.48 6.41 12.09
N VAL A 200 -0.77 5.68 11.21
CA VAL A 200 -0.52 6.11 9.83
C VAL A 200 -1.82 6.17 9.03
N ILE A 201 -2.67 5.14 9.12
CA ILE A 201 -3.98 5.10 8.45
C ILE A 201 -4.86 6.26 8.92
N MET A 202 -4.92 6.52 10.22
CA MET A 202 -5.68 7.62 10.80
C MET A 202 -5.20 8.98 10.28
N ALA A 203 -3.88 9.18 10.23
CA ALA A 203 -3.28 10.43 9.76
C ALA A 203 -3.60 10.70 8.29
N LEU A 204 -3.40 9.69 7.43
CA LEU A 204 -3.69 9.78 6.00
C LEU A 204 -5.19 10.01 5.74
N HIS A 205 -6.04 9.27 6.45
CA HIS A 205 -7.49 9.39 6.33
C HIS A 205 -7.97 10.78 6.72
N LEU A 206 -7.63 11.26 7.93
CA LEU A 206 -8.07 12.56 8.42
C LEU A 206 -7.46 13.73 7.63
N SER A 207 -6.21 13.64 7.20
CA SER A 207 -5.57 14.66 6.35
C SER A 207 -6.30 14.81 5.02
N MET A 208 -6.57 13.68 4.34
CA MET A 208 -7.28 13.68 3.07
C MET A 208 -8.73 14.15 3.22
N THR A 209 -9.43 13.71 4.26
CA THR A 209 -10.81 14.14 4.50
C THR A 209 -10.90 15.65 4.76
N LYS A 210 -9.98 16.22 5.56
CA LYS A 210 -9.89 17.69 5.75
C LYS A 210 -9.58 18.42 4.44
N MET A 211 -8.61 17.95 3.67
CA MET A 211 -8.26 18.56 2.38
C MET A 211 -9.45 18.57 1.41
N LEU A 212 -10.24 17.50 1.36
CA LEU A 212 -11.45 17.46 0.55
C LEU A 212 -12.58 18.34 1.11
N ALA A 213 -12.71 18.42 2.43
CA ALA A 213 -13.65 19.30 3.12
C ALA A 213 -13.41 20.77 2.72
N ASP A 214 -12.14 21.19 2.74
CA ASP A 214 -11.73 22.54 2.34
C ASP A 214 -11.96 22.78 0.84
N MET A 215 -11.60 21.80 0.00
CA MET A 215 -11.76 21.87 -1.45
C MET A 215 -13.24 21.97 -1.88
N LEU A 216 -14.11 21.18 -1.25
CA LEU A 216 -15.53 21.07 -1.59
C LEU A 216 -16.44 21.92 -0.69
N LYS A 217 -15.86 22.65 0.27
CA LYS A 217 -16.54 23.58 1.18
C LYS A 217 -17.65 22.94 2.01
N TYR A 218 -17.35 21.83 2.68
CA TYR A 218 -18.23 21.19 3.65
C TYR A 218 -17.49 20.96 4.98
N GLU A 219 -18.25 20.72 6.06
CA GLU A 219 -17.66 20.45 7.38
C GLU A 219 -17.49 18.94 7.63
N VAL A 220 -16.46 18.57 8.38
CA VAL A 220 -16.13 17.18 8.71
C VAL A 220 -16.00 17.00 10.21
N ASP A 221 -16.64 15.96 10.74
CA ASP A 221 -16.38 15.49 12.10
C ASP A 221 -15.34 14.37 12.10
N ALA A 222 -14.13 14.69 12.55
CA ALA A 222 -13.04 13.73 12.69
C ALA A 222 -13.38 12.54 13.61
N GLY A 223 -14.25 12.74 14.63
CA GLY A 223 -14.68 11.64 15.50
C GLY A 223 -15.55 10.63 14.76
N GLN A 224 -16.49 11.12 13.95
CA GLN A 224 -17.35 10.28 13.13
C GLN A 224 -16.54 9.49 12.08
N GLU A 225 -15.53 10.12 11.48
CA GLU A 225 -14.61 9.45 10.55
C GLU A 225 -13.82 8.31 11.22
N LEU A 226 -13.38 8.52 12.47
CA LEU A 226 -12.72 7.46 13.25
C LEU A 226 -13.65 6.28 13.51
N TYR A 227 -14.91 6.52 13.89
CA TYR A 227 -15.87 5.43 14.05
C TYR A 227 -16.12 4.71 12.71
N ALA A 228 -16.28 5.44 11.62
CA ALA A 228 -16.53 4.86 10.30
C ALA A 228 -15.40 3.92 9.84
N ILE A 229 -14.13 4.35 9.93
CA ILE A 229 -12.98 3.52 9.55
C ILE A 229 -12.79 2.33 10.50
N SER A 230 -13.11 2.50 11.78
CA SER A 230 -13.06 1.42 12.78
C SER A 230 -14.08 0.33 12.46
N PHE A 231 -15.34 0.69 12.25
CA PHE A 231 -16.39 -0.26 11.89
C PHE A 231 -16.08 -0.94 10.56
N THR A 232 -15.58 -0.19 9.57
CA THR A 232 -15.17 -0.76 8.29
C THR A 232 -14.07 -1.80 8.46
N SER A 233 -13.03 -1.50 9.25
CA SER A 233 -11.93 -2.44 9.52
C SER A 233 -12.41 -3.68 10.28
N VAL A 234 -13.14 -3.51 11.38
CA VAL A 234 -13.65 -4.63 12.19
C VAL A 234 -14.59 -5.52 11.38
N LEU A 235 -15.57 -4.95 10.68
CA LEU A 235 -16.53 -5.73 9.90
C LEU A 235 -15.86 -6.42 8.70
N SER A 236 -14.92 -5.75 8.03
CA SER A 236 -14.19 -6.35 6.91
C SER A 236 -13.26 -7.48 7.35
N SER A 237 -12.74 -7.46 8.59
CA SER A 237 -11.81 -8.46 9.10
C SER A 237 -12.38 -9.88 9.20
N PHE A 238 -13.71 -10.02 9.18
CA PHE A 238 -14.37 -11.33 9.09
C PHE A 238 -14.21 -11.97 7.70
N PHE A 239 -13.68 -11.23 6.72
CA PHE A 239 -13.34 -11.72 5.39
C PHE A 239 -11.82 -11.66 5.20
N PRO A 240 -11.23 -12.43 4.27
CA PRO A 240 -9.81 -12.38 3.96
C PRO A 240 -9.42 -11.03 3.34
N VAL A 241 -9.09 -10.06 4.20
CA VAL A 241 -8.74 -8.70 3.82
C VAL A 241 -7.42 -8.25 4.42
N TYR A 242 -6.79 -7.31 3.72
CA TYR A 242 -5.68 -6.52 4.24
C TYR A 242 -6.21 -5.25 4.93
N PRO A 243 -5.42 -4.63 5.82
CA PRO A 243 -5.79 -3.37 6.43
C PRO A 243 -6.16 -2.32 5.38
N ASN A 244 -7.34 -1.72 5.54
CA ASN A 244 -7.87 -0.76 4.58
C ASN A 244 -7.53 0.69 4.97
N SER A 245 -7.41 1.54 3.97
CA SER A 245 -7.18 2.99 4.13
C SER A 245 -7.76 3.74 2.93
N ILE A 246 -7.57 5.06 2.90
CA ILE A 246 -8.05 5.92 1.82
C ILE A 246 -7.23 5.72 0.53
N ALA A 247 -7.92 5.58 -0.60
CA ALA A 247 -7.31 5.49 -1.92
C ALA A 247 -7.23 6.87 -2.57
N LEU A 248 -6.14 7.61 -2.32
CA LEU A 248 -5.94 9.00 -2.78
C LEU A 248 -6.30 9.19 -4.27
N GLY A 249 -5.67 8.41 -5.16
CA GLY A 249 -5.89 8.50 -6.61
C GLY A 249 -7.34 8.24 -7.01
N ARG A 250 -7.95 7.17 -6.47
CA ARG A 250 -9.36 6.82 -6.75
C ARG A 250 -10.32 7.92 -6.32
N THR A 251 -10.10 8.49 -5.13
CA THR A 251 -10.94 9.56 -4.60
C THR A 251 -10.81 10.83 -5.43
N PHE A 252 -9.61 11.20 -5.87
CA PHE A 252 -9.43 12.35 -6.77
C PHE A 252 -10.09 12.15 -8.13
N VAL A 253 -10.01 10.96 -8.72
CA VAL A 253 -10.71 10.65 -9.98
C VAL A 253 -12.23 10.79 -9.78
N LEU A 254 -12.77 10.31 -8.67
CA LEU A 254 -14.20 10.44 -8.35
C LEU A 254 -14.63 11.91 -8.20
N VAL A 255 -13.88 12.70 -7.42
CA VAL A 255 -14.17 14.12 -7.20
C VAL A 255 -14.06 14.92 -8.50
N ASN A 256 -13.01 14.70 -9.29
CA ASN A 256 -12.82 15.34 -10.59
C ASN A 256 -13.87 14.92 -11.63
N SER A 257 -14.45 13.72 -11.48
CA SER A 257 -15.58 13.26 -12.30
C SER A 257 -16.92 13.84 -11.85
N GLY A 258 -16.95 14.67 -10.80
CA GLY A 258 -18.15 15.32 -10.29
C GLY A 258 -18.98 14.45 -9.33
N GLY A 259 -18.39 13.42 -8.73
CA GLY A 259 -19.03 12.62 -7.69
C GLY A 259 -19.34 13.47 -6.45
N LYS A 260 -20.62 13.50 -6.03
CA LYS A 260 -21.09 14.31 -4.90
C LYS A 260 -21.69 13.51 -3.74
N THR A 261 -22.02 12.24 -3.95
CA THR A 261 -22.73 11.41 -2.97
C THR A 261 -22.03 10.07 -2.76
N MET A 262 -22.21 9.48 -1.58
CA MET A 262 -21.67 8.16 -1.24
C MET A 262 -22.25 7.01 -2.09
N MET A 263 -23.37 7.25 -2.79
CA MET A 263 -23.94 6.27 -3.73
C MET A 263 -22.94 5.87 -4.82
N THR A 264 -22.03 6.77 -5.19
CA THR A 264 -20.96 6.47 -6.14
C THR A 264 -20.07 5.32 -5.69
N ASN A 265 -19.75 5.23 -4.39
CA ASN A 265 -19.00 4.12 -3.82
C ASN A 265 -19.81 2.82 -3.82
N LEU A 266 -21.13 2.88 -3.61
CA LEU A 266 -22.00 1.69 -3.69
C LEU A 266 -21.99 1.10 -5.12
N PHE A 267 -22.20 1.94 -6.14
CA PHE A 267 -22.14 1.49 -7.53
C PHE A 267 -20.75 0.95 -7.90
N SER A 268 -19.68 1.61 -7.44
CA SER A 268 -18.30 1.16 -7.67
C SER A 268 -18.04 -0.21 -7.02
N SER A 269 -18.51 -0.44 -5.79
CA SER A 269 -18.33 -1.72 -5.09
C SER A 269 -19.12 -2.86 -5.75
N ILE A 270 -20.36 -2.61 -6.20
CA ILE A 270 -21.15 -3.60 -6.94
C ILE A 270 -20.47 -3.95 -8.26
N LEU A 271 -19.99 -2.94 -8.99
CA LEU A 271 -19.25 -3.16 -10.24
C LEU A 271 -17.98 -3.97 -10.01
N MET A 272 -17.21 -3.66 -8.96
CA MET A 272 -16.02 -4.42 -8.58
C MET A 272 -16.35 -5.87 -8.26
N LEU A 273 -17.44 -6.14 -7.54
CA LEU A 273 -17.90 -7.49 -7.23
C LEU A 273 -18.22 -8.28 -8.52
N LEU A 274 -18.91 -7.64 -9.48
CA LEU A 274 -19.20 -8.25 -10.79
C LEU A 274 -17.92 -8.52 -11.58
N VAL A 275 -16.97 -7.57 -11.59
CA VAL A 275 -15.67 -7.74 -12.26
C VAL A 275 -14.91 -8.94 -11.66
N ILE A 276 -14.84 -9.06 -10.34
CA ILE A 276 -14.16 -10.20 -9.70
C ILE A 276 -14.82 -11.52 -10.09
N PHE A 277 -16.16 -11.57 -10.12
CA PHE A 277 -16.90 -12.79 -10.44
C PHE A 277 -16.74 -13.22 -11.91
N PHE A 278 -16.82 -12.27 -12.86
CA PHE A 278 -16.81 -12.58 -14.30
C PHE A 278 -15.43 -12.53 -14.94
N ILE A 279 -14.59 -11.57 -14.54
CA ILE A 279 -13.27 -11.32 -15.14
C ILE A 279 -12.16 -12.01 -14.32
N GLY A 280 -12.37 -12.28 -13.03
CA GLY A 280 -11.37 -12.92 -12.16
C GLY A 280 -10.72 -14.17 -12.78
N PRO A 281 -11.49 -15.16 -13.28
CA PRO A 281 -10.92 -16.34 -13.93
C PRO A 281 -10.13 -16.04 -15.21
N LEU A 282 -10.47 -14.97 -15.94
CA LEU A 282 -9.73 -14.57 -17.14
C LEU A 282 -8.34 -14.03 -16.81
N LEU A 283 -8.09 -13.61 -15.57
CA LEU A 283 -6.80 -13.04 -15.15
C LEU A 283 -5.72 -14.11 -14.89
N TYR A 284 -6.02 -15.41 -15.03
CA TYR A 284 -5.03 -16.48 -14.82
C TYR A 284 -3.73 -16.23 -15.59
N SER A 285 -3.85 -15.93 -16.88
CA SER A 285 -2.70 -15.73 -17.78
C SER A 285 -2.07 -14.33 -17.66
N LEU A 286 -2.54 -13.47 -16.75
CA LEU A 286 -1.98 -12.13 -16.60
C LEU A 286 -0.54 -12.20 -16.08
N PRO A 287 0.46 -11.65 -16.80
CA PRO A 287 1.83 -11.64 -16.30
C PRO A 287 2.00 -10.71 -15.09
N MET A 288 2.70 -11.18 -14.05
CA MET A 288 2.95 -10.42 -12.82
C MET A 288 3.68 -9.11 -13.08
N CYS A 289 4.60 -9.10 -14.05
CA CYS A 289 5.37 -7.92 -14.43
C CYS A 289 4.52 -6.72 -14.90
N ILE A 290 3.32 -6.98 -15.44
CA ILE A 290 2.36 -5.93 -15.84
C ILE A 290 1.81 -5.24 -14.60
N LEU A 291 1.44 -6.01 -13.57
CA LEU A 291 0.97 -5.47 -12.29
C LEU A 291 2.08 -4.66 -11.61
N SER A 292 3.30 -5.20 -11.56
CA SER A 292 4.44 -4.54 -10.92
C SER A 292 4.84 -3.25 -11.66
N SER A 293 4.69 -3.22 -12.98
CA SER A 293 4.87 -2.00 -13.79
C SER A 293 3.79 -0.94 -13.54
N ILE A 294 2.53 -1.36 -13.38
CA ILE A 294 1.42 -0.46 -13.00
C ILE A 294 1.68 0.14 -11.62
N ILE A 295 2.12 -0.68 -10.65
CA ILE A 295 2.48 -0.22 -9.30
C ILE A 295 3.63 0.80 -9.37
N ALA A 296 4.72 0.47 -10.07
CA ALA A 296 5.85 1.37 -10.26
C ALA A 296 5.43 2.73 -10.86
N PHE A 297 4.53 2.71 -11.85
CA PHE A 297 3.98 3.91 -12.46
C PHE A 297 3.12 4.74 -11.49
N ALA A 298 2.31 4.09 -10.66
CA ALA A 298 1.44 4.73 -9.68
C ALA A 298 2.21 5.40 -8.53
N LEU A 299 3.44 4.99 -8.25
CA LEU A 299 4.28 5.55 -7.19
C LEU A 299 4.93 6.90 -7.54
N ARG A 300 4.90 7.35 -8.81
CA ARG A 300 5.56 8.60 -9.25
C ARG A 300 5.19 9.83 -8.40
N PRO A 301 3.92 10.08 -8.02
CA PRO A 301 3.58 11.23 -7.15
C PRO A 301 4.25 11.16 -5.78
N MET A 302 4.47 9.96 -5.23
CA MET A 302 5.15 9.77 -3.94
C MET A 302 6.62 10.19 -4.01
N PHE A 303 7.29 9.89 -5.13
CA PHE A 303 8.68 10.34 -5.36
C PHE A 303 8.78 11.84 -5.61
N ARG A 304 7.75 12.47 -6.21
CA ARG A 304 7.72 13.92 -6.39
C ARG A 304 7.74 14.68 -5.07
N ASN A 305 7.33 14.08 -3.95
CA ASN A 305 7.46 14.70 -2.64
C ASN A 305 8.93 15.03 -2.28
N LEU A 306 9.91 14.27 -2.76
CA LEU A 306 11.34 14.58 -2.56
C LEU A 306 11.75 15.89 -3.25
N LEU A 307 11.14 16.17 -4.42
CA LEU A 307 11.40 17.40 -5.17
C LEU A 307 10.83 18.64 -4.44
N LEU A 308 9.85 18.46 -3.54
CA LEU A 308 9.27 19.52 -2.73
C LEU A 308 10.10 19.83 -1.47
N LEU A 309 11.04 18.96 -1.09
CA LEU A 309 11.85 19.10 0.11
C LEU A 309 12.61 20.44 0.20
N PRO A 310 13.22 20.98 -0.89
CA PRO A 310 13.90 22.27 -0.84
C PRO A 310 12.96 23.42 -0.47
N ASP A 311 11.71 23.37 -0.93
CA ASP A 311 10.72 24.41 -0.65
C ASP A 311 10.19 24.29 0.78
N ILE A 312 9.99 23.06 1.28
CA ILE A 312 9.67 22.82 2.69
C ILE A 312 10.79 23.37 3.59
N TYR A 313 12.06 23.16 3.21
CA TYR A 313 13.21 23.64 3.98
C TYR A 313 13.29 25.17 4.05
N LYS A 314 12.94 25.87 2.96
CA LYS A 314 12.88 27.35 2.95
C LYS A 314 11.80 27.89 3.89
N VAL A 315 10.67 27.18 4.01
CA VAL A 315 9.54 27.58 4.86
C VAL A 315 9.78 27.22 6.33
N SER A 316 10.18 25.98 6.59
CA SER A 316 10.32 25.41 7.94
C SER A 316 11.42 24.36 7.97
N LYS A 317 12.56 24.71 8.57
CA LYS A 317 13.68 23.79 8.77
C LYS A 317 13.30 22.58 9.63
N TYR A 318 12.40 22.78 10.59
CA TYR A 318 11.90 21.70 11.45
C TYR A 318 11.07 20.69 10.67
N ASP A 319 10.14 21.14 9.83
CA ASP A 319 9.32 20.24 9.01
C ASP A 319 10.16 19.49 7.98
N ALA A 320 11.15 20.14 7.37
CA ALA A 320 12.11 19.47 6.48
C ALA A 320 12.96 18.42 7.22
N SER A 321 13.33 18.69 8.47
CA SER A 321 14.07 17.73 9.31
C SER A 321 13.19 16.53 9.66
N ILE A 322 11.92 16.75 10.03
CA ILE A 322 10.95 15.68 10.29
C ILE A 322 10.75 14.81 9.04
N PHE A 323 10.59 15.44 7.87
CA PHE A 323 10.53 14.72 6.58
C PHE A 323 11.77 13.85 6.39
N GLY A 324 12.96 14.42 6.60
CA GLY A 324 14.24 13.72 6.42
C GLY A 324 14.38 12.52 7.35
N VAL A 325 14.03 12.68 8.63
CA VAL A 325 14.05 11.59 9.62
C VAL A 325 13.04 10.50 9.27
N ALA A 326 11.82 10.87 8.87
CA ALA A 326 10.81 9.91 8.44
C ALA A 326 11.28 9.13 7.20
N PHE A 327 11.78 9.82 6.18
CA PHE A 327 12.24 9.21 4.94
C PHE A 327 13.45 8.28 5.18
N LEU A 328 14.50 8.78 5.83
CA LEU A 328 15.73 8.02 6.06
C LEU A 328 15.53 6.88 7.07
N GLY A 329 14.75 7.11 8.13
CA GLY A 329 14.43 6.08 9.11
C GLY A 329 13.67 4.92 8.47
N THR A 330 12.66 5.23 7.65
CA THR A 330 11.89 4.22 6.90
C THR A 330 12.78 3.50 5.89
N LEU A 331 13.67 4.20 5.18
CA LEU A 331 14.57 3.62 4.19
C LEU A 331 15.60 2.66 4.83
N ALA A 332 16.15 3.02 5.98
CA ALA A 332 17.17 2.23 6.66
C ALA A 332 16.60 1.00 7.39
N THR A 333 15.38 1.12 7.90
CA THR A 333 14.73 0.08 8.71
C THR A 333 13.48 -0.43 7.99
N ASP A 334 12.31 -0.24 8.59
CA ASP A 334 11.01 -0.54 8.04
C ASP A 334 10.05 0.65 8.28
N ILE A 335 8.83 0.52 7.76
CA ILE A 335 7.83 1.60 7.83
C ILE A 335 7.43 1.89 9.29
N VAL A 336 7.33 0.84 10.11
CA VAL A 336 6.89 0.95 11.52
C VAL A 336 7.93 1.66 12.36
N THR A 337 9.19 1.22 12.31
CA THR A 337 10.31 1.81 13.04
C THR A 337 10.59 3.22 12.54
N GLY A 338 10.55 3.44 11.22
CA GLY A 338 10.68 4.77 10.62
C GLY A 338 9.62 5.74 11.12
N PHE A 339 8.36 5.28 11.23
CA PHE A 339 7.28 6.06 11.82
C PHE A 339 7.57 6.41 13.29
N LEU A 340 7.92 5.42 14.13
CA LEU A 340 8.21 5.65 15.56
C LEU A 340 9.38 6.63 15.76
N MET A 341 10.45 6.51 14.98
CA MET A 341 11.57 7.44 14.98
C MET A 341 11.14 8.87 14.62
N SER A 342 10.31 9.01 13.59
CA SER A 342 9.84 10.32 13.13
C SER A 342 8.92 11.01 14.14
N VAL A 343 8.03 10.26 14.80
CA VAL A 343 7.16 10.78 15.85
C VAL A 343 7.97 11.18 17.09
N GLY A 344 8.91 10.33 17.53
CA GLY A 344 9.80 10.65 18.63
C GLY A 344 10.60 11.93 18.37
N PHE A 345 11.11 12.09 17.15
CA PHE A 345 11.82 13.30 16.73
C PHE A 345 10.91 14.54 16.68
N ALA A 346 9.70 14.40 16.14
CA ALA A 346 8.72 15.48 16.05
C ALA A 346 8.27 15.98 17.43
N LEU A 347 8.07 15.08 18.40
CA LEU A 347 7.77 15.44 19.79
C LEU A 347 8.93 16.20 20.44
N PHE A 348 10.17 15.78 20.20
CA PHE A 348 11.36 16.42 20.74
C PHE A 348 11.60 17.83 20.17
N THR A 349 11.28 18.04 18.88
CA THR A 349 11.45 19.35 18.22
C THR A 349 10.36 20.36 18.56
N GLY A 350 9.37 20.01 19.39
CA GLY A 350 8.52 20.98 20.09
C GLY A 350 7.65 21.84 19.17
N LYS A 351 7.07 21.25 18.11
CA LYS A 351 6.02 21.95 17.37
C LYS A 351 4.73 21.86 18.20
N ASN A 352 4.33 22.97 18.84
CA ASN A 352 2.96 23.10 19.30
C ASN A 352 2.05 22.89 18.08
N PRO A 353 1.05 22.00 18.14
CA PRO A 353 0.06 21.88 17.09
C PRO A 353 -0.59 23.26 16.94
N LEU A 354 -0.49 23.86 15.75
CA LEU A 354 -1.19 25.08 15.39
C LEU A 354 -2.70 24.82 15.31
#